data_AF-A0A3B1E7H9-F1
#
_entry.id   AF-A0A3B1E7H9-F1
#
_cell.length_a   1.000
_cell.length_b   1.000
_cell.length_c   1.000
_cell.angle_alpha   90.00
_cell.angle_beta   90.00
_cell.angle_gamma   90.00
#
_symmetry.space_group_name_H-M   'P 1'
#
loop_
_entity.id
_entity.type
_entity.pdbx_description
1 polymer ?
#
loop_
_entity_poly.entity_id
_entity_poly.type
_entity_poly.pdbx_seq_one_letter_code
_entity_poly.pdbx_strand_id
1 'polypeptide(L)'
;MSTTRTRLTGLGVSAFLLALGLVATAVIVGVGDRYNARLDATTTRQQQLAPRTLAVLDRAAPLGEVEIVVAVDAGSLEPWSRRTVADVLDLFAHAGRVRTSEIDVGSAEGQAEFGRLLDRLIEREREGIDEHIAAMQQAAGEAAAVAATLDQQITPALLALRDSLSDTPTAEALEQWAAVTRAGSQHLAAAHTRALAALTEPDPALPIPPLNDHEAALRDALQQRADELDALAAGLAQLSEAGLGDASTSPAAESIARLARDLRDRLAREIDALARLPRLDVLRVAKALGAAEVALVIGPPGTGVTGIDIGTLYEPEVVASDGSRLIGDVRFQAEELFGSAIAAVLSTARPIVVLTHGEARPILDRAGLFHGIRQRLSRRGIDIAEWTASQDPEPPTLTDLDPDGVRPVVFVILSPDSSASARGEGGLAGPERAMALGRAVALLLERREAVLVNLNPSVLPAYGEADPITAPLTGLGLEIATGTPLLKSIADTRSRQVLTELT
;
A
#
# COMPACT_ATOMS: atom_id res chain seq x y z
N MET A 1 87.91 8.61 4.98
CA MET A 1 86.94 9.60 5.52
C MET A 1 85.75 9.86 4.56
N SER A 2 85.22 8.85 3.86
CA SER A 2 84.15 9.05 2.85
C SER A 2 82.82 8.33 3.15
N THR A 3 82.75 7.52 4.20
CA THR A 3 81.56 6.71 4.53
C THR A 3 80.64 7.35 5.59
N THR A 4 81.09 8.40 6.27
CA THR A 4 80.33 9.05 7.35
C THR A 4 79.37 10.12 6.84
N ARG A 5 79.64 10.75 5.69
CA ARG A 5 78.77 11.80 5.13
C ARG A 5 77.46 11.27 4.53
N THR A 6 77.44 10.04 4.04
CA THR A 6 76.25 9.42 3.43
C THR A 6 75.20 8.97 4.44
N ARG A 7 75.59 8.73 5.71
CA ARG A 7 74.65 8.31 6.77
C ARG A 7 73.92 9.49 7.42
N LEU A 8 74.56 10.66 7.50
CA LEU A 8 73.97 11.88 8.06
C LEU A 8 72.91 12.50 7.12
N THR A 9 73.11 12.41 5.80
CA THR A 9 72.11 12.87 4.82
C THR A 9 70.88 11.97 4.80
N GLY A 10 71.04 10.65 4.97
CA GLY A 10 69.91 9.71 5.05
C GLY A 10 69.01 9.96 6.26
N LEU A 11 69.59 10.17 7.44
CA LEU A 11 68.83 10.46 8.67
C LEU A 11 68.09 11.80 8.60
N GLY A 12 68.70 12.83 8.00
CA GLY A 12 68.06 14.13 7.82
C GLY A 12 66.85 14.08 6.89
N VAL A 13 66.94 13.31 5.80
CA VAL A 13 65.82 13.13 4.85
C VAL A 13 64.69 12.34 5.48
N SER A 14 64.98 11.26 6.21
CA SER A 14 63.94 10.47 6.90
C SER A 14 63.21 11.28 7.98
N ALA A 15 63.94 12.06 8.79
CA ALA A 15 63.33 12.92 9.81
C ALA A 15 62.47 14.03 9.20
N PHE A 16 62.91 14.61 8.07
CA PHE A 16 62.15 15.62 7.34
C PHE A 16 60.85 15.06 6.76
N LEU A 17 60.88 13.86 6.17
CA LEU A 17 59.68 13.20 5.63
C LEU A 17 58.68 12.83 6.73
N LEU A 18 59.16 12.37 7.89
CA LEU A 18 58.31 12.08 9.05
C LEU A 18 57.63 13.34 9.61
N ALA A 19 58.38 14.43 9.74
CA ALA A 19 57.84 15.72 10.18
C ALA A 19 56.80 16.26 9.18
N LEU A 20 57.06 16.13 7.88
CA LEU A 20 56.12 16.54 6.83
C LEU A 20 54.83 15.71 6.87
N GLY A 21 54.94 14.40 7.09
CA GLY A 21 53.78 13.51 7.28
C GLY A 21 52.94 13.91 8.49
N LEU A 22 53.57 14.13 9.65
CA LEU A 22 52.89 14.58 10.86
C LEU A 22 52.19 15.93 10.71
N VAL A 23 52.83 16.89 10.05
CA VAL A 23 52.23 18.20 9.75
C VAL A 23 51.05 18.04 8.80
N ALA A 24 51.17 17.20 7.76
CA ALA A 24 50.07 16.94 6.84
C ALA A 24 48.88 16.29 7.56
N THR A 25 49.12 15.30 8.44
CA THR A 25 48.05 14.68 9.25
C THR A 25 47.41 15.68 10.21
N ALA A 26 48.20 16.50 10.90
CA ALA A 26 47.70 17.53 11.81
C ALA A 26 46.89 18.62 11.08
N VAL A 27 47.30 19.00 9.87
CA VAL A 27 46.55 19.93 9.01
C VAL A 27 45.25 19.29 8.52
N ILE A 28 45.26 18.03 8.09
CA ILE A 28 44.04 17.32 7.67
C ILE A 28 43.04 17.22 8.82
N VAL A 29 43.48 16.85 10.02
CA VAL A 29 42.64 16.77 11.21
C VAL A 29 42.12 18.16 11.61
N GLY A 30 42.99 19.17 11.67
CA GLY A 30 42.61 20.53 12.08
C GLY A 30 41.76 21.30 11.04
N VAL A 31 41.85 20.94 9.77
CA VAL A 31 41.00 21.48 8.69
C VAL A 31 39.65 20.75 8.65
N GLY A 32 39.62 19.45 9.00
CA GLY A 32 38.40 18.65 9.07
C GLY A 32 37.34 19.22 10.01
N ASP A 33 37.75 19.82 11.12
CA ASP A 33 36.83 20.46 12.08
C ASP A 33 36.29 21.83 11.59
N ARG A 34 36.90 22.44 10.56
CA ARG A 34 36.60 23.83 10.14
C ARG A 34 35.97 23.94 8.75
N TYR A 35 36.12 22.93 7.90
CA TYR A 35 35.53 22.87 6.57
C TYR A 35 34.60 21.66 6.45
N ASN A 36 33.28 21.89 6.50
CA ASN A 36 32.23 20.87 6.28
C ASN A 36 32.17 20.34 4.84
N ALA A 37 33.21 20.54 4.02
CA ALA A 37 33.26 20.03 2.66
C ALA A 37 33.91 18.63 2.65
N ARG A 38 33.09 17.58 2.68
CA ARG A 38 33.54 16.21 2.41
C ARG A 38 33.62 16.00 0.90
N LEU A 39 34.83 16.16 0.36
CA LEU A 39 35.14 15.79 -1.02
C LEU A 39 35.37 14.28 -1.07
N ASP A 40 34.41 13.56 -1.62
CA ASP A 40 34.59 12.14 -1.86
C ASP A 40 35.57 11.93 -3.02
N ALA A 41 36.79 11.52 -2.68
CA ALA A 41 37.84 11.19 -3.63
C ALA A 41 37.80 9.72 -4.08
N THR A 42 36.80 8.95 -3.65
CA THR A 42 36.59 7.58 -4.12
C THR A 42 35.80 7.59 -5.44
N THR A 43 36.22 6.77 -6.41
CA THR A 43 35.47 6.56 -7.66
C THR A 43 34.05 6.02 -7.42
N THR A 44 33.78 5.50 -6.23
CA THR A 44 32.52 4.86 -5.84
C THR A 44 31.51 5.80 -5.16
N ARG A 45 31.87 7.06 -4.84
CA ARG A 45 31.00 8.03 -4.14
C ARG A 45 30.42 7.53 -2.81
N GLN A 46 31.17 6.70 -2.09
CA GLN A 46 30.76 6.07 -0.83
C GLN A 46 30.71 7.02 0.39
N GLN A 47 30.79 8.33 0.24
CA GLN A 47 30.70 9.27 1.36
C GLN A 47 29.70 10.40 1.10
N GLN A 48 28.91 10.28 0.04
CA GLN A 48 27.88 11.26 -0.30
C GLN A 48 26.56 10.54 -0.60
N LEU A 49 25.46 11.27 -0.40
CA LEU A 49 24.15 10.85 -0.89
C LEU A 49 24.14 10.92 -2.42
N ALA A 50 23.38 10.04 -3.06
CA ALA A 50 23.16 10.07 -4.49
C ALA A 50 22.49 11.39 -4.92
N PRO A 51 22.77 11.89 -6.15
CA PRO A 51 22.18 13.13 -6.64
C PRO A 51 20.64 13.16 -6.61
N ARG A 52 20.00 12.01 -6.83
CA ARG A 52 18.53 11.88 -6.74
C ARG A 52 18.01 12.09 -5.32
N THR A 53 18.73 11.60 -4.32
CA THR A 53 18.39 11.72 -2.90
C THR A 53 18.52 13.18 -2.48
N LEU A 54 19.60 13.85 -2.89
CA LEU A 54 19.76 15.29 -2.69
C LEU A 54 18.63 16.09 -3.36
N ALA A 55 18.23 15.73 -4.58
CA ALA A 55 17.10 16.37 -5.27
C ALA A 55 15.75 16.14 -4.58
N VAL A 56 15.58 15.04 -3.83
CA VAL A 56 14.41 14.84 -2.95
C VAL A 56 14.49 15.76 -1.74
N LEU A 57 15.65 15.84 -1.07
CA LEU A 57 15.87 16.70 0.09
C LEU A 57 15.75 18.20 -0.26
N ASP A 58 16.13 18.60 -1.46
CA ASP A 58 15.94 19.97 -1.95
C ASP A 58 14.47 20.32 -2.18
N ARG A 59 13.68 19.35 -2.66
CA ARG A 59 12.22 19.51 -2.75
C ARG A 59 11.53 19.50 -1.39
N ALA A 60 12.10 18.80 -0.41
CA ALA A 60 11.61 18.78 0.97
C ALA A 60 11.85 20.09 1.72
N ALA A 61 12.91 20.82 1.36
CA ALA A 61 13.40 21.98 2.09
C ALA A 61 12.35 23.06 2.44
N PRO A 62 11.41 23.41 1.54
CA PRO A 62 10.40 24.43 1.85
C PRO A 62 9.36 23.97 2.87
N LEU A 63 9.21 22.66 3.08
CA LEU A 63 8.14 22.07 3.88
C LEU A 63 8.49 22.00 5.36
N GLY A 64 9.78 22.04 5.70
CA GLY A 64 10.28 21.99 7.08
C GLY A 64 11.25 20.82 7.31
N GLU A 65 11.50 20.52 8.58
CA GLU A 65 12.39 19.43 8.99
C GLU A 65 11.69 18.07 8.87
N VAL A 66 12.38 17.10 8.29
CA VAL A 66 11.94 15.69 8.22
C VAL A 66 12.67 14.91 9.30
N GLU A 67 12.01 13.95 9.95
CA GLU A 67 12.60 13.09 10.97
C GLU A 67 12.60 11.63 10.48
N ILE A 68 13.76 10.96 10.55
CA ILE A 68 13.89 9.52 10.32
C ILE A 68 14.13 8.86 11.67
N VAL A 69 13.23 7.95 12.05
CA VAL A 69 13.35 7.19 13.29
C VAL A 69 13.51 5.72 12.95
N VAL A 70 14.54 5.06 13.47
CA VAL A 70 14.71 3.62 13.34
C VAL A 70 14.70 3.01 14.73
N ALA A 71 13.61 2.31 15.05
CA ALA A 71 13.43 1.58 16.30
C ALA A 71 13.56 0.08 16.03
N VAL A 72 14.56 -0.57 16.62
CA VAL A 72 14.89 -1.99 16.40
C VAL A 72 15.51 -2.60 17.65
N ASP A 73 15.38 -3.91 17.84
CA ASP A 73 16.20 -4.62 18.83
C ASP A 73 17.62 -4.70 18.30
N ALA A 74 18.52 -3.89 18.88
CA ALA A 74 19.90 -3.85 18.45
C ALA A 74 20.63 -5.20 18.58
N GLY A 75 20.16 -6.08 19.46
CA GLY A 75 20.73 -7.40 19.70
C GLY A 75 20.31 -8.46 18.67
N SER A 76 19.21 -8.23 17.93
CA SER A 76 18.70 -9.17 16.91
C SER A 76 19.36 -8.98 15.54
N LEU A 77 19.97 -7.82 15.28
CA LEU A 77 20.50 -7.44 13.98
C LEU A 77 21.98 -7.79 13.78
N GLU A 78 22.38 -7.99 12.51
CA GLU A 78 23.79 -8.14 12.16
C GLU A 78 24.57 -6.82 12.40
N PRO A 79 25.71 -6.85 13.13
CA PRO A 79 26.47 -5.63 13.46
C PRO A 79 27.01 -4.85 12.25
N TRP A 80 27.20 -5.49 11.10
CA TRP A 80 27.66 -4.82 9.88
C TRP A 80 26.51 -4.07 9.18
N SER A 81 25.35 -4.72 9.00
CA SER A 81 24.16 -4.08 8.43
C SER A 81 23.72 -2.88 9.28
N ARG A 82 23.75 -3.03 10.62
CA ARG A 82 23.44 -1.93 11.55
C ARG A 82 24.34 -0.71 11.34
N ARG A 83 25.66 -0.90 11.31
CA ARG A 83 26.62 0.19 11.08
C ARG A 83 26.42 0.84 9.72
N THR A 84 26.15 0.04 8.69
CA THR A 84 25.92 0.54 7.34
C THR A 84 24.69 1.44 7.27
N VAL A 85 23.59 1.07 7.94
CA VAL A 85 22.38 1.90 8.01
C VAL A 85 22.63 3.16 8.85
N ALA A 86 23.33 3.05 9.98
CA ALA A 86 23.72 4.19 10.81
C ALA A 86 24.55 5.21 10.02
N ASP A 87 25.53 4.75 9.23
CA ASP A 87 26.34 5.60 8.36
C ASP A 87 25.47 6.34 7.33
N VAL A 88 24.43 5.70 6.79
CA VAL A 88 23.48 6.34 5.87
C VAL A 88 22.63 7.39 6.59
N LEU A 89 22.13 7.09 7.80
CA LEU A 89 21.39 8.05 8.63
C LEU A 89 22.24 9.28 8.94
N ASP A 90 23.52 9.09 9.27
CA ASP A 90 24.46 10.19 9.46
C ASP A 90 24.58 11.05 8.20
N LEU A 91 24.67 10.45 7.00
CA LEU A 91 24.71 11.21 5.75
C LEU A 91 23.45 12.06 5.54
N PHE A 92 22.26 11.55 5.89
CA PHE A 92 21.03 12.32 5.87
C PHE A 92 21.05 13.47 6.88
N ALA A 93 21.50 13.21 8.12
CA ALA A 93 21.60 14.24 9.16
C ALA A 93 22.54 15.38 8.75
N HIS A 94 23.70 15.05 8.18
CA HIS A 94 24.69 16.02 7.73
C HIS A 94 24.23 16.85 6.53
N ALA A 95 23.27 16.37 5.73
CA ALA A 95 22.66 17.18 4.67
C ALA A 95 21.84 18.37 5.19
N GLY A 96 21.59 18.44 6.52
CA GLY A 96 21.15 19.66 7.22
C GLY A 96 19.65 19.93 7.19
N ARG A 97 18.82 18.92 6.87
CA ARG A 97 17.35 19.03 6.76
C ARG A 97 16.58 17.81 7.26
N VAL A 98 17.32 16.83 7.78
CA VAL A 98 16.78 15.58 8.28
C VAL A 98 17.31 15.37 9.67
N ARG A 99 16.41 15.21 10.64
CA ARG A 99 16.75 14.68 11.95
C ARG A 99 16.76 13.17 11.88
N THR A 100 17.76 12.54 12.46
CA THR A 100 17.79 11.07 12.57
C THR A 100 17.83 10.66 14.04
N SER A 101 17.19 9.54 14.36
CA SER A 101 17.27 8.92 15.68
C SER A 101 17.19 7.41 15.57
N GLU A 102 18.05 6.72 16.32
CA GLU A 102 17.98 5.28 16.51
C GLU A 102 17.49 4.97 17.93
N ILE A 103 16.52 4.07 18.04
CA ILE A 103 15.94 3.64 19.32
C ILE A 103 16.20 2.14 19.48
N ASP A 104 16.92 1.75 20.52
CA ASP A 104 17.16 0.34 20.85
C ASP A 104 16.03 -0.22 21.73
N VAL A 105 15.03 -0.84 21.10
CA VAL A 105 13.85 -1.37 21.81
C VAL A 105 14.14 -2.62 22.65
N GLY A 106 15.34 -3.20 22.51
CA GLY A 106 15.84 -4.25 23.40
C GLY A 106 16.21 -3.73 24.80
N SER A 107 16.31 -2.41 24.97
CA SER A 107 16.65 -1.75 26.24
C SER A 107 15.44 -1.09 26.92
N ALA A 108 15.47 -1.00 28.25
CA ALA A 108 14.40 -0.34 29.01
C ALA A 108 14.28 1.17 28.69
N GLU A 109 15.40 1.83 28.40
CA GLU A 109 15.42 3.24 27.98
C GLU A 109 14.82 3.41 26.59
N GLY A 110 15.19 2.57 25.63
CA GLY A 110 14.63 2.60 24.28
C GLY A 110 13.14 2.24 24.24
N GLN A 111 12.65 1.36 25.12
CA GLN A 111 11.21 1.13 25.28
C GLN A 111 10.48 2.39 25.76
N ALA A 112 11.06 3.14 26.71
CA ALA A 112 10.48 4.40 27.17
C ALA A 112 10.56 5.51 26.09
N GLU A 113 11.62 5.54 25.28
CA GLU A 113 11.73 6.44 24.13
C GLU A 113 10.74 6.10 23.02
N PHE A 114 10.55 4.81 22.72
CA PHE A 114 9.56 4.32 21.78
C PHE A 114 8.13 4.66 22.21
N GLY A 115 7.81 4.52 23.51
CA GLY A 115 6.53 4.98 24.06
C GLY A 115 6.30 6.47 23.84
N ARG A 116 7.30 7.32 24.09
CA ARG A 116 7.22 8.77 23.83
C ARG A 116 7.07 9.10 22.35
N LEU A 117 7.72 8.35 21.46
CA LEU A 117 7.53 8.48 20.01
C LEU A 117 6.08 8.20 19.64
N LEU A 118 5.50 7.12 20.19
CA LEU A 118 4.12 6.72 19.93
C LEU A 118 3.13 7.78 20.44
N ASP A 119 3.29 8.25 21.68
CA ASP A 119 2.46 9.33 22.24
C ASP A 119 2.50 10.59 21.36
N ARG A 120 3.69 10.95 20.86
CA ARG A 120 3.87 12.10 19.96
C ARG A 120 3.17 11.90 18.62
N LEU A 121 3.18 10.69 18.07
CA LEU A 121 2.48 10.37 16.81
C LEU A 121 0.96 10.39 17.00
N ILE A 122 0.47 9.90 18.13
CA ILE A 122 -0.96 9.92 18.46
C ILE A 122 -1.44 11.35 18.67
N GLU A 123 -0.70 12.15 19.45
CA GLU A 123 -1.04 13.56 19.68
C GLU A 123 -1.09 14.34 18.37
N ARG A 124 -0.13 14.08 17.48
CA ARG A 124 -0.07 14.69 16.15
C ARG A 124 -1.32 14.40 15.30
N GLU A 125 -1.87 13.20 15.38
CA GLU A 125 -3.02 12.75 14.60
C GLU A 125 -4.34 12.84 15.39
N ARG A 126 -4.34 13.47 16.58
CA ARG A 126 -5.50 13.48 17.49
C ARG A 126 -6.77 14.01 16.82
N GLU A 127 -6.67 15.09 16.06
CA GLU A 127 -7.83 15.67 15.37
C GLU A 127 -8.47 14.67 14.41
N GLY A 128 -7.67 13.96 13.60
CA GLY A 128 -8.17 12.93 12.69
C GLY A 128 -8.71 11.70 13.41
N ILE A 129 -8.11 11.30 14.54
CA ILE A 129 -8.62 10.24 15.41
C ILE A 129 -9.99 10.62 15.97
N ASP A 130 -10.12 11.83 16.51
CA ASP A 130 -11.38 12.33 17.08
C ASP A 130 -12.48 12.43 16.01
N GLU A 131 -12.13 12.85 14.79
CA GLU A 131 -13.03 12.87 13.63
C GLU A 131 -13.53 11.47 13.26
N HIS A 132 -12.64 10.46 13.21
CA HIS A 132 -13.04 9.07 12.95
C HIS A 132 -13.97 8.54 14.03
N ILE A 133 -13.63 8.77 15.30
CA ILE A 133 -14.44 8.33 16.44
C ILE A 133 -15.84 8.97 16.34
N ALA A 134 -15.92 10.27 16.08
CA ALA A 134 -17.20 10.97 15.95
C ALA A 134 -18.04 10.44 14.78
N ALA A 135 -17.44 10.24 13.61
CA ALA A 135 -18.12 9.70 12.44
C ALA A 135 -18.61 8.27 12.66
N MET A 136 -17.80 7.41 13.26
CA MET A 136 -18.20 6.05 13.62
C MET A 136 -19.32 6.04 14.67
N GLN A 137 -19.28 6.93 15.67
CA GLN A 137 -20.37 7.08 16.64
C GLN A 137 -21.68 7.51 15.98
N GLN A 138 -21.62 8.46 15.04
CA GLN A 138 -22.78 8.91 14.28
C GLN A 138 -23.37 7.77 13.46
N ALA A 139 -22.55 7.10 12.64
CA ALA A 139 -22.97 5.99 11.80
C ALA A 139 -23.53 4.81 12.62
N ALA A 140 -22.90 4.49 13.75
CA ALA A 140 -23.41 3.48 14.68
C ALA A 140 -24.75 3.90 15.30
N GLY A 141 -24.92 5.17 15.68
CA GLY A 141 -26.17 5.70 16.20
C GLY A 141 -27.30 5.61 15.17
N GLU A 142 -27.01 5.93 13.92
CA GLU A 142 -27.94 5.81 12.80
C GLU A 142 -28.30 4.34 12.53
N ALA A 143 -27.34 3.41 12.58
CA ALA A 143 -27.60 1.97 12.50
C ALA A 143 -28.62 1.50 13.54
N ALA A 144 -28.48 1.96 14.80
CA ALA A 144 -29.42 1.64 15.87
C ALA A 144 -30.82 2.25 15.65
N ALA A 145 -30.89 3.49 15.14
CA ALA A 145 -32.16 4.16 14.82
C ALA A 145 -32.91 3.45 13.67
N VAL A 146 -32.18 3.05 12.63
CA VAL A 146 -32.74 2.25 11.51
C VAL A 146 -33.20 0.89 12.02
N ALA A 147 -32.39 0.19 12.82
CA ALA A 147 -32.76 -1.08 13.43
C ALA A 147 -34.07 -1.00 14.22
N ALA A 148 -34.22 0.04 15.05
CA ALA A 148 -35.45 0.28 15.80
C ALA A 148 -36.65 0.53 14.88
N THR A 149 -36.48 1.30 13.79
CA THR A 149 -37.56 1.57 12.82
C THR A 149 -37.97 0.31 12.06
N LEU A 150 -37.01 -0.54 11.69
CA LEU A 150 -37.27 -1.83 11.06
C LEU A 150 -38.13 -2.72 11.95
N ASP A 151 -37.75 -2.86 13.22
CA ASP A 151 -38.44 -3.74 14.18
C ASP A 151 -39.81 -3.20 14.62
N GLN A 152 -39.91 -1.89 14.85
CA GLN A 152 -41.12 -1.28 15.42
C GLN A 152 -42.15 -0.84 14.38
N GLN A 153 -41.73 -0.56 13.14
CA GLN A 153 -42.61 -0.01 12.11
C GLN A 153 -42.71 -0.90 10.87
N ILE A 154 -41.59 -1.23 10.22
CA ILE A 154 -41.62 -1.96 8.94
C ILE A 154 -42.07 -3.40 9.12
N THR A 155 -41.48 -4.16 10.05
CA THR A 155 -41.85 -5.57 10.27
C THR A 155 -43.33 -5.73 10.64
N PRO A 156 -43.92 -4.97 11.59
CA PRO A 156 -45.35 -5.04 11.88
C PRO A 156 -46.22 -4.61 10.67
N ALA A 157 -45.81 -3.59 9.92
CA ALA A 157 -46.57 -3.13 8.75
C ALA A 157 -46.58 -4.17 7.62
N LEU A 158 -45.46 -4.88 7.39
CA LEU A 158 -45.40 -5.98 6.42
C LEU A 158 -46.31 -7.15 6.81
N LEU A 159 -46.36 -7.49 8.10
CA LEU A 159 -47.25 -8.55 8.60
C LEU A 159 -48.74 -8.13 8.53
N ALA A 160 -49.05 -6.88 8.83
CA ALA A 160 -50.41 -6.36 8.66
C ALA A 160 -50.84 -6.35 7.18
N LEU A 161 -49.92 -5.99 6.27
CA LEU A 161 -50.15 -6.04 4.82
C LEU A 161 -50.33 -7.48 4.32
N ARG A 162 -49.57 -8.43 4.87
CA ARG A 162 -49.77 -9.86 4.61
C ARG A 162 -51.16 -10.30 5.01
N ASP A 163 -51.62 -9.90 6.20
CA ASP A 163 -52.92 -10.32 6.74
C ASP A 163 -54.10 -9.73 5.96
N SER A 164 -53.90 -8.68 5.15
CA SER A 164 -54.91 -8.11 4.25
C SER A 164 -54.95 -8.75 2.85
N LEU A 165 -54.02 -9.66 2.53
CA LEU A 165 -53.95 -10.33 1.23
C LEU A 165 -54.61 -11.72 1.28
N SER A 166 -55.31 -12.06 0.19
CA SER A 166 -55.85 -13.41 -0.04
C SER A 166 -54.95 -14.30 -0.90
N ASP A 167 -53.95 -13.72 -1.58
CA ASP A 167 -53.04 -14.43 -2.47
C ASP A 167 -51.88 -15.06 -1.69
N THR A 168 -51.81 -16.40 -1.68
CA THR A 168 -50.84 -17.16 -0.88
C THR A 168 -49.38 -16.85 -1.24
N PRO A 169 -48.96 -16.84 -2.53
CA PRO A 169 -47.57 -16.56 -2.88
C PRO A 169 -47.12 -15.15 -2.45
N THR A 170 -47.97 -14.14 -2.63
CA THR A 170 -47.64 -12.77 -2.23
C THR A 170 -47.58 -12.62 -0.71
N ALA A 171 -48.50 -13.27 0.02
CA ALA A 171 -48.47 -13.32 1.47
C ALA A 171 -47.19 -13.99 2.02
N GLU A 172 -46.76 -15.11 1.42
CA GLU A 172 -45.50 -15.78 1.77
C GLU A 172 -44.28 -14.88 1.52
N ALA A 173 -44.25 -14.13 0.40
CA ALA A 173 -43.17 -13.18 0.11
C ALA A 173 -43.09 -12.05 1.15
N LEU A 174 -44.23 -11.49 1.58
CA LEU A 174 -44.27 -10.48 2.64
C LEU A 174 -43.81 -11.03 3.99
N GLU A 175 -44.15 -12.27 4.32
CA GLU A 175 -43.66 -12.94 5.52
C GLU A 175 -42.14 -13.16 5.47
N GLN A 176 -41.61 -13.57 4.31
CA GLN A 176 -40.18 -13.69 4.09
C GLN A 176 -39.47 -12.34 4.25
N TRP A 177 -40.00 -11.26 3.67
CA TRP A 177 -39.44 -9.92 3.85
C TRP A 177 -39.52 -9.44 5.31
N ALA A 178 -40.60 -9.74 6.03
CA ALA A 178 -40.71 -9.43 7.45
C ALA A 178 -39.65 -10.17 8.28
N ALA A 179 -39.35 -11.43 7.94
CA ALA A 179 -38.30 -12.23 8.58
C ALA A 179 -36.90 -11.69 8.27
N VAL A 180 -36.61 -11.35 7.00
CA VAL A 180 -35.34 -10.73 6.58
C VAL A 180 -35.15 -9.38 7.28
N THR A 181 -36.19 -8.54 7.34
CA THR A 181 -36.16 -7.24 8.01
C THR A 181 -35.84 -7.37 9.50
N ARG A 182 -36.44 -8.37 10.18
CA ARG A 182 -36.16 -8.66 11.60
C ARG A 182 -34.74 -9.18 11.83
N ALA A 183 -34.23 -10.03 10.95
CA ALA A 183 -32.83 -10.47 11.02
C ALA A 183 -31.88 -9.28 10.78
N GLY A 184 -32.23 -8.39 9.84
CA GLY A 184 -31.48 -7.18 9.54
C GLY A 184 -31.44 -6.18 10.70
N SER A 185 -32.55 -5.97 11.41
CA SER A 185 -32.57 -5.11 12.60
C SER A 185 -31.65 -5.64 13.70
N GLN A 186 -31.64 -6.96 13.93
CA GLN A 186 -30.72 -7.59 14.88
C GLN A 186 -29.25 -7.43 14.44
N HIS A 187 -28.96 -7.58 13.15
CA HIS A 187 -27.61 -7.39 12.62
C HIS A 187 -27.12 -5.95 12.83
N LEU A 188 -27.96 -4.94 12.53
CA LEU A 188 -27.61 -3.53 12.75
C LEU A 188 -27.41 -3.20 14.24
N ALA A 189 -28.26 -3.72 15.12
CA ALA A 189 -28.08 -3.55 16.56
C ALA A 189 -26.76 -4.17 17.05
N ALA A 190 -26.38 -5.34 16.51
CA ALA A 190 -25.10 -5.97 16.80
C ALA A 190 -23.91 -5.20 16.19
N ALA A 191 -24.06 -4.62 15.00
CA ALA A 191 -23.05 -3.77 14.38
C ALA A 191 -22.82 -2.49 15.19
N HIS A 192 -23.90 -1.83 15.64
CA HIS A 192 -23.85 -0.70 16.57
C HIS A 192 -23.09 -1.04 17.85
N THR A 193 -23.45 -2.14 18.51
CA THR A 193 -22.82 -2.56 19.77
C THR A 193 -21.33 -2.84 19.57
N ARG A 194 -20.95 -3.56 18.50
CA ARG A 194 -19.55 -3.84 18.18
C ARG A 194 -18.77 -2.56 17.86
N ALA A 195 -19.36 -1.65 17.10
CA ALA A 195 -18.73 -0.37 16.77
C ALA A 195 -18.45 0.46 18.03
N LEU A 196 -19.42 0.58 18.96
CA LEU A 196 -19.19 1.33 20.19
C LEU A 196 -18.15 0.68 21.12
N ALA A 197 -18.15 -0.65 21.24
CA ALA A 197 -17.14 -1.37 22.02
C ALA A 197 -15.73 -1.12 21.45
N ALA A 198 -15.61 -1.24 20.13
CA ALA A 198 -14.38 -1.01 19.39
C ALA A 198 -13.78 0.39 19.57
N LEU A 199 -14.59 1.42 19.84
CA LEU A 199 -14.08 2.77 20.10
C LEU A 199 -13.45 2.93 21.50
N THR A 200 -13.70 1.98 22.40
CA THR A 200 -13.24 2.03 23.79
C THR A 200 -12.19 0.98 24.12
N GLU A 201 -12.08 -0.08 23.31
CA GLU A 201 -11.09 -1.14 23.48
C GLU A 201 -9.77 -0.74 22.80
N PRO A 202 -8.70 -0.44 23.56
CA PRO A 202 -7.41 -0.16 22.95
C PRO A 202 -6.85 -1.42 22.29
N ASP A 203 -6.15 -1.23 21.16
CA ASP A 203 -5.42 -2.32 20.51
C ASP A 203 -4.31 -2.82 21.46
N PRO A 204 -4.15 -4.14 21.67
CA PRO A 204 -3.01 -4.66 22.44
C PRO A 204 -1.65 -4.17 21.95
N ALA A 205 -1.53 -3.86 20.66
CA ALA A 205 -0.34 -3.33 20.02
C ALA A 205 -0.19 -1.81 20.12
N LEU A 206 -1.28 -1.06 20.31
CA LEU A 206 -1.24 0.42 20.34
C LEU A 206 -2.29 1.00 21.29
N PRO A 207 -1.97 2.11 21.97
CA PRO A 207 -2.91 2.80 22.84
C PRO A 207 -3.95 3.63 22.04
N ILE A 208 -4.30 3.19 20.83
CA ILE A 208 -5.41 3.71 20.03
C ILE A 208 -6.32 2.55 19.64
N PRO A 209 -7.64 2.77 19.53
CA PRO A 209 -8.54 1.73 19.06
C PRO A 209 -8.26 1.39 17.58
N PRO A 210 -8.52 0.15 17.13
CA PRO A 210 -8.27 -0.26 15.74
C PRO A 210 -9.37 0.25 14.78
N LEU A 211 -9.42 1.57 14.59
CA LEU A 211 -10.54 2.26 13.93
C LEU A 211 -10.79 1.76 12.49
N ASN A 212 -9.75 1.55 11.67
CA ASN A 212 -9.90 1.18 10.25
C ASN A 212 -10.69 -0.13 10.05
N ASP A 213 -10.35 -1.18 10.80
CA ASP A 213 -10.98 -2.49 10.64
C ASP A 213 -12.44 -2.45 11.08
N HIS A 214 -12.73 -1.67 12.12
CA HIS A 214 -14.08 -1.50 12.65
C HIS A 214 -14.95 -0.56 11.81
N GLU A 215 -14.37 0.49 11.24
CA GLU A 215 -15.01 1.36 10.26
C GLU A 215 -15.44 0.56 9.03
N ALA A 216 -14.52 -0.23 8.44
CA ALA A 216 -14.83 -1.09 7.30
C ALA A 216 -15.95 -2.09 7.61
N ALA A 217 -15.89 -2.77 8.77
CA ALA A 217 -16.92 -3.71 9.18
C ALA A 217 -18.29 -3.05 9.43
N LEU A 218 -18.31 -1.82 9.96
CA LEU A 218 -19.53 -1.05 10.12
C LEU A 218 -20.10 -0.66 8.75
N ARG A 219 -19.28 -0.09 7.87
CA ARG A 219 -19.66 0.30 6.51
C ARG A 219 -20.26 -0.87 5.72
N ASP A 220 -19.63 -2.04 5.76
CA ASP A 220 -20.14 -3.25 5.10
C ASP A 220 -21.52 -3.67 5.64
N ALA A 221 -21.71 -3.60 6.96
CA ALA A 221 -23.01 -3.90 7.57
C ALA A 221 -24.10 -2.89 7.16
N LEU A 222 -23.77 -1.60 7.05
CA LEU A 222 -24.69 -0.57 6.57
C LEU A 222 -25.03 -0.79 5.09
N GLN A 223 -24.02 -1.06 4.25
CA GLN A 223 -24.20 -1.29 2.81
C GLN A 223 -25.11 -2.48 2.55
N GLN A 224 -24.84 -3.61 3.21
CA GLN A 224 -25.67 -4.80 3.07
C GLN A 224 -27.14 -4.52 3.42
N ARG A 225 -27.41 -3.65 4.41
CA ARG A 225 -28.79 -3.27 4.75
C ARG A 225 -29.40 -2.28 3.77
N ALA A 226 -28.63 -1.33 3.26
CA ALA A 226 -29.09 -0.41 2.25
C ALA A 226 -29.58 -1.16 1.00
N ASP A 227 -28.81 -2.17 0.55
CA ASP A 227 -29.17 -3.00 -0.61
C ASP A 227 -30.47 -3.79 -0.38
N GLU A 228 -30.65 -4.35 0.82
CA GLU A 228 -31.88 -5.05 1.16
C GLU A 228 -33.12 -4.13 1.27
N LEU A 229 -32.94 -2.91 1.78
CA LEU A 229 -33.99 -1.91 1.83
C LEU A 229 -34.39 -1.44 0.43
N ASP A 230 -33.43 -1.35 -0.49
CA ASP A 230 -33.69 -1.06 -1.90
C ASP A 230 -34.51 -2.18 -2.56
N ALA A 231 -34.09 -3.43 -2.36
CA ALA A 231 -34.82 -4.60 -2.85
C ALA A 231 -36.25 -4.69 -2.28
N LEU A 232 -36.42 -4.42 -0.98
CA LEU A 232 -37.74 -4.36 -0.33
C LEU A 232 -38.61 -3.27 -0.94
N ALA A 233 -38.08 -2.06 -1.12
CA ALA A 233 -38.81 -0.93 -1.69
C ALA A 233 -39.23 -1.19 -3.14
N ALA A 234 -38.37 -1.84 -3.93
CA ALA A 234 -38.67 -2.25 -5.30
C ALA A 234 -39.77 -3.32 -5.34
N GLY A 235 -39.68 -4.34 -4.48
CA GLY A 235 -40.69 -5.39 -4.37
C GLY A 235 -42.07 -4.88 -3.96
N LEU A 236 -42.12 -3.95 -2.99
CA LEU A 236 -43.38 -3.32 -2.58
C LEU A 236 -43.97 -2.39 -3.64
N ALA A 237 -43.13 -1.72 -4.44
CA ALA A 237 -43.60 -0.93 -5.57
C ALA A 237 -44.28 -1.81 -6.63
N GLN A 238 -43.65 -2.94 -6.98
CA GLN A 238 -44.23 -3.92 -7.91
C GLN A 238 -45.56 -4.47 -7.39
N LEU A 239 -45.67 -4.73 -6.08
CA LEU A 239 -46.92 -5.18 -5.45
C LEU A 239 -48.02 -4.12 -5.56
N SER A 240 -47.70 -2.84 -5.34
CA SER A 240 -48.66 -1.74 -5.51
C SER A 240 -49.16 -1.65 -6.95
N GLU A 241 -48.26 -1.73 -7.94
CA GLU A 241 -48.59 -1.67 -9.37
C GLU A 241 -49.45 -2.85 -9.84
N ALA A 242 -49.25 -4.03 -9.25
CA ALA A 242 -50.04 -5.22 -9.57
C ALA A 242 -51.50 -5.13 -9.09
N GLY A 243 -51.82 -4.20 -8.19
CA GLY A 243 -53.19 -4.00 -7.69
C GLY A 243 -53.77 -5.21 -6.94
N LEU A 244 -52.91 -6.02 -6.31
CA LEU A 244 -53.31 -7.19 -5.56
C LEU A 244 -53.88 -6.78 -4.20
N GLY A 245 -55.05 -7.31 -3.82
CA GLY A 245 -55.69 -7.06 -2.53
C GLY A 245 -56.87 -6.09 -2.58
N ASP A 246 -57.21 -5.50 -1.42
CA ASP A 246 -58.28 -4.52 -1.31
C ASP A 246 -57.79 -3.10 -1.63
N ALA A 247 -58.69 -2.11 -1.60
CA ALA A 247 -58.36 -0.72 -1.90
C ALA A 247 -57.35 -0.09 -0.91
N SER A 248 -57.05 -0.75 0.21
CA SER A 248 -56.12 -0.27 1.24
C SER A 248 -54.71 -0.86 1.12
N THR A 249 -54.53 -1.99 0.42
CA THR A 249 -53.25 -2.67 0.23
C THR A 249 -52.22 -1.82 -0.52
N SER A 250 -52.60 -1.21 -1.65
CA SER A 250 -51.67 -0.41 -2.48
C SER A 250 -51.13 0.83 -1.73
N PRO A 251 -51.98 1.66 -1.08
CA PRO A 251 -51.50 2.78 -0.25
C PRO A 251 -50.58 2.35 0.90
N ALA A 252 -50.84 1.19 1.52
CA ALA A 252 -50.01 0.65 2.60
C ALA A 252 -48.64 0.20 2.08
N ALA A 253 -48.60 -0.56 0.98
CA ALA A 253 -47.36 -0.99 0.33
C ALA A 253 -46.49 0.21 -0.10
N GLU A 254 -47.10 1.24 -0.68
CA GLU A 254 -46.40 2.48 -1.03
C GLU A 254 -45.83 3.22 0.17
N SER A 255 -46.56 3.23 1.29
CA SER A 255 -46.10 3.85 2.52
C SER A 255 -44.87 3.14 3.08
N ILE A 256 -44.88 1.79 3.11
CA ILE A 256 -43.74 1.00 3.55
C ILE A 256 -42.56 1.18 2.58
N ALA A 257 -42.80 1.18 1.26
CA ALA A 257 -41.77 1.39 0.26
C ALA A 257 -41.11 2.77 0.39
N ARG A 258 -41.88 3.83 0.65
CA ARG A 258 -41.32 5.17 0.92
C ARG A 258 -40.44 5.19 2.17
N LEU A 259 -40.90 4.56 3.25
CA LEU A 259 -40.11 4.46 4.49
C LEU A 259 -38.81 3.67 4.28
N ALA A 260 -38.86 2.55 3.54
CA ALA A 260 -37.67 1.77 3.22
C ALA A 260 -36.64 2.58 2.41
N ARG A 261 -37.08 3.38 1.42
CA ARG A 261 -36.18 4.28 0.67
C ARG A 261 -35.58 5.38 1.55
N ASP A 262 -36.36 5.98 2.44
CA ASP A 262 -35.85 6.99 3.38
C ASP A 262 -34.75 6.42 4.28
N LEU A 263 -34.97 5.21 4.82
CA LEU A 263 -33.96 4.52 5.63
C LEU A 263 -32.72 4.14 4.81
N ARG A 264 -32.89 3.65 3.58
CA ARG A 264 -31.77 3.38 2.65
C ARG A 264 -30.95 4.64 2.41
N ASP A 265 -31.59 5.78 2.14
CA ASP A 265 -30.91 7.05 1.85
C ASP A 265 -30.20 7.62 3.08
N ARG A 266 -30.71 7.34 4.29
CA ARG A 266 -30.01 7.63 5.54
C ARG A 266 -28.75 6.78 5.70
N LEU A 267 -28.85 5.46 5.49
CA LEU A 267 -27.69 4.57 5.52
C LEU A 267 -26.65 4.95 4.46
N ALA A 268 -27.08 5.26 3.23
CA ALA A 268 -26.20 5.67 2.14
C ALA A 268 -25.38 6.92 2.47
N ARG A 269 -25.97 7.89 3.19
CA ARG A 269 -25.24 9.08 3.65
C ARG A 269 -24.15 8.75 4.68
N GLU A 270 -24.44 7.85 5.61
CA GLU A 270 -23.43 7.42 6.59
C GLU A 270 -22.33 6.58 5.93
N ILE A 271 -22.67 5.74 4.96
CA ILE A 271 -21.68 4.97 4.16
C ILE A 271 -20.74 5.92 3.42
N ASP A 272 -21.27 6.95 2.75
CA ASP A 272 -20.48 7.97 2.05
C ASP A 272 -19.64 8.80 3.03
N ALA A 273 -20.18 9.18 4.18
CA ALA A 273 -19.44 9.89 5.23
C ALA A 273 -18.26 9.08 5.76
N LEU A 274 -18.47 7.79 6.06
CA LEU A 274 -17.39 6.88 6.49
C LEU A 274 -16.34 6.69 5.40
N ALA A 275 -16.76 6.47 4.14
CA ALA A 275 -15.84 6.24 3.03
C ALA A 275 -14.93 7.45 2.73
N ARG A 276 -15.36 8.66 3.08
CA ARG A 276 -14.59 9.90 2.91
C ARG A 276 -13.62 10.20 4.04
N LEU A 277 -13.59 9.40 5.12
CA LEU A 277 -12.72 9.65 6.25
C LEU A 277 -11.23 9.59 5.84
N PRO A 278 -10.39 10.52 6.34
CA PRO A 278 -8.98 10.57 5.96
C PRO A 278 -8.19 9.40 6.54
N ARG A 279 -7.52 8.62 5.70
CA ARG A 279 -6.67 7.53 6.20
C ARG A 279 -5.56 8.03 7.13
N LEU A 280 -5.68 7.72 8.42
CA LEU A 280 -4.74 8.13 9.45
C LEU A 280 -3.41 7.39 9.30
N ASP A 281 -2.32 8.16 9.24
CA ASP A 281 -0.99 7.58 9.02
C ASP A 281 -0.54 6.73 10.20
N VAL A 282 -0.90 7.10 11.43
CA VAL A 282 -0.60 6.32 12.64
C VAL A 282 -1.25 4.94 12.60
N LEU A 283 -2.49 4.83 12.09
CA LEU A 283 -3.18 3.54 11.91
C LEU A 283 -2.57 2.72 10.77
N ARG A 284 -1.97 3.38 9.78
CA ARG A 284 -1.31 2.71 8.66
C ARG A 284 0.02 2.07 9.05
N VAL A 285 0.79 2.74 9.90
CA VAL A 285 2.03 2.19 10.46
C VAL A 285 1.79 1.39 11.75
N ALA A 286 0.55 1.33 12.23
CA ALA A 286 0.15 0.69 13.48
C ALA A 286 0.70 -0.73 13.66
N LYS A 287 0.48 -1.59 12.68
CA LYS A 287 0.96 -2.98 12.72
C LYS A 287 2.49 -3.08 12.81
N ALA A 288 3.22 -2.12 12.23
CA ALA A 288 4.67 -2.05 12.35
C ALA A 288 5.08 -1.53 13.75
N LEU A 289 4.37 -0.52 14.27
CA LEU A 289 4.58 0.00 15.62
C LEU A 289 4.33 -1.07 16.70
N GLY A 290 3.29 -1.89 16.54
CA GLY A 290 2.94 -2.99 17.44
C GLY A 290 3.98 -4.10 17.56
N ALA A 291 4.80 -4.27 16.53
CA ALA A 291 5.90 -5.24 16.53
C ALA A 291 7.15 -4.72 17.26
N ALA A 292 7.15 -3.46 17.73
CA ALA A 292 8.28 -2.75 18.31
C ALA A 292 9.54 -2.63 17.42
N GLU A 293 9.46 -3.04 16.15
CA GLU A 293 10.53 -2.91 15.17
C GLU A 293 10.01 -2.13 13.95
N VAL A 294 10.42 -0.88 13.82
CA VAL A 294 9.93 0.02 12.79
C VAL A 294 10.97 1.05 12.35
N ALA A 295 11.03 1.31 11.05
CA ALA A 295 11.70 2.48 10.51
C ALA A 295 10.62 3.43 9.99
N LEU A 296 10.62 4.67 10.45
CA LEU A 296 9.65 5.70 10.10
C LEU A 296 10.35 6.89 9.46
N VAL A 297 9.68 7.48 8.47
CA VAL A 297 9.96 8.84 8.02
C VAL A 297 8.75 9.68 8.39
N ILE A 298 8.98 10.69 9.22
CA ILE A 298 7.98 11.58 9.80
C ILE A 298 8.22 12.93 9.16
N GLY A 299 7.25 13.45 8.42
CA GLY A 299 7.38 14.78 7.85
C GLY A 299 6.95 15.87 8.83
N PRO A 300 6.99 17.14 8.42
CA PRO A 300 6.38 18.24 9.15
C PRO A 300 4.90 17.98 9.51
N PRO A 301 4.34 18.66 10.51
CA PRO A 301 2.90 18.56 10.81
C PRO A 301 2.05 18.78 9.55
N GLY A 302 1.09 17.88 9.31
CA GLY A 302 0.20 17.93 8.14
C GLY A 302 0.72 17.27 6.85
N THR A 303 1.98 16.82 6.76
CA THR A 303 2.49 16.13 5.55
C THR A 303 2.36 14.60 5.63
N GLY A 304 2.51 14.04 6.82
CA GLY A 304 2.24 12.63 7.11
C GLY A 304 3.43 11.81 7.64
N VAL A 305 3.21 10.51 7.78
CA VAL A 305 4.17 9.53 8.32
C VAL A 305 4.23 8.28 7.44
N THR A 306 5.42 7.89 6.99
CA THR A 306 5.64 6.70 6.16
C THR A 306 6.48 5.64 6.87
N GLY A 307 6.07 4.39 6.79
CA GLY A 307 6.81 3.25 7.33
C GLY A 307 7.74 2.61 6.29
N ILE A 308 8.91 2.18 6.74
CA ILE A 308 9.87 1.34 6.03
C ILE A 308 9.90 -0.01 6.72
N ASP A 309 9.98 -1.07 5.91
CA ASP A 309 10.08 -2.43 6.40
C ASP A 309 11.49 -2.76 6.89
N ILE A 310 11.63 -3.14 8.16
CA ILE A 310 12.92 -3.43 8.82
C ILE A 310 13.65 -4.60 8.14
N GLY A 311 12.94 -5.67 7.77
CA GLY A 311 13.53 -6.80 7.04
C GLY A 311 14.13 -6.35 5.70
N THR A 312 13.40 -5.53 4.95
CA THR A 312 13.94 -4.93 3.71
C THR A 312 15.11 -3.98 3.97
N LEU A 313 15.18 -3.30 5.12
CA LEU A 313 16.25 -2.34 5.44
C LEU A 313 17.58 -3.01 5.83
N TYR A 314 17.53 -4.10 6.60
CA TYR A 314 18.73 -4.75 7.15
C TYR A 314 19.10 -6.08 6.47
N GLU A 315 18.15 -6.73 5.81
CA GLU A 315 18.33 -8.05 5.17
C GLU A 315 17.91 -8.01 3.69
N PRO A 316 18.72 -7.40 2.78
CA PRO A 316 18.53 -7.52 1.34
C PRO A 316 18.86 -8.94 0.85
N GLU A 317 18.09 -9.94 1.26
CA GLU A 317 18.10 -11.21 0.56
C GLU A 317 17.32 -11.06 -0.75
N VAL A 318 18.05 -11.04 -1.87
CA VAL A 318 17.46 -11.27 -3.19
C VAL A 318 17.68 -12.73 -3.54
N VAL A 319 16.60 -13.50 -3.59
CA VAL A 319 16.63 -14.87 -4.12
C VAL A 319 16.53 -14.78 -5.64
N ALA A 320 17.61 -15.12 -6.33
CA ALA A 320 17.62 -15.20 -7.78
C ALA A 320 16.71 -16.35 -8.27
N SER A 321 16.30 -16.31 -9.55
CA SER A 321 15.44 -17.31 -10.16
C SER A 321 16.02 -18.74 -10.18
N ASP A 322 17.33 -18.88 -9.94
CA ASP A 322 18.03 -20.16 -9.79
C ASP A 322 18.19 -20.62 -8.32
N GLY A 323 17.60 -19.89 -7.36
CA GLY A 323 17.67 -20.17 -5.93
C GLY A 323 18.94 -19.69 -5.24
N SER A 324 19.86 -19.00 -5.95
CA SER A 324 21.03 -18.39 -5.33
C SER A 324 20.64 -17.14 -4.52
N ARG A 325 21.28 -16.96 -3.36
CA ARG A 325 21.10 -15.77 -2.51
C ARG A 325 22.14 -14.73 -2.90
N LEU A 326 21.68 -13.58 -3.39
CA LEU A 326 22.52 -12.41 -3.61
C LEU A 326 22.33 -11.46 -2.44
N ILE A 327 23.43 -11.13 -1.74
CA ILE A 327 23.44 -10.08 -0.73
C ILE A 327 23.52 -8.75 -1.49
N GLY A 328 22.44 -7.97 -1.46
CA GLY A 328 22.41 -6.63 -2.04
C GLY A 328 23.30 -5.65 -1.28
N ASP A 329 23.65 -4.52 -1.91
CA ASP A 329 24.34 -3.43 -1.22
C ASP A 329 23.38 -2.73 -0.24
N VAL A 330 23.45 -3.10 1.04
CA VAL A 330 22.63 -2.58 2.15
C VAL A 330 22.63 -1.05 2.16
N ARG A 331 23.77 -0.41 1.87
CA ARG A 331 23.89 1.04 1.90
C ARG A 331 23.02 1.69 0.83
N PHE A 332 23.18 1.26 -0.41
CA PHE A 332 22.42 1.80 -1.54
C PHE A 332 20.92 1.59 -1.33
N GLN A 333 20.55 0.41 -0.84
CA GLN A 333 19.16 0.09 -0.55
C GLN A 333 18.60 0.95 0.59
N ALA A 334 19.32 1.11 1.69
CA ALA A 334 18.91 1.97 2.80
C ALA A 334 18.70 3.42 2.33
N GLU A 335 19.64 3.96 1.55
CA GLU A 335 19.52 5.30 0.98
C GLU A 335 18.28 5.43 0.08
N GLU A 336 18.02 4.43 -0.77
CA GLU A 336 16.82 4.38 -1.61
C GLU A 336 15.52 4.28 -0.83
N LEU A 337 15.49 3.47 0.22
CA LEU A 337 14.32 3.30 1.07
C LEU A 337 14.01 4.59 1.83
N PHE A 338 15.02 5.24 2.40
CA PHE A 338 14.84 6.53 3.07
C PHE A 338 14.46 7.64 2.07
N GLY A 339 15.18 7.75 0.95
CA GLY A 339 14.90 8.76 -0.08
C GLY A 339 13.49 8.63 -0.67
N SER A 340 13.05 7.40 -0.96
CA SER A 340 11.69 7.13 -1.44
C SER A 340 10.63 7.37 -0.36
N ALA A 341 10.90 7.04 0.90
CA ALA A 341 9.98 7.31 2.00
C ALA A 341 9.83 8.82 2.28
N ILE A 342 10.93 9.59 2.20
CA ILE A 342 10.87 11.06 2.26
C ILE A 342 10.01 11.59 1.11
N ALA A 343 10.24 11.14 -0.12
CA ALA A 343 9.42 11.56 -1.25
C ALA A 343 7.93 11.20 -1.07
N ALA A 344 7.62 10.04 -0.46
CA ALA A 344 6.25 9.62 -0.19
C ALA A 344 5.56 10.50 0.86
N VAL A 345 6.25 10.83 1.96
CA VAL A 345 5.73 11.75 3.00
C VAL A 345 5.43 13.14 2.45
N LEU A 346 6.20 13.61 1.47
CA LEU A 346 6.02 14.95 0.89
C LEU A 346 4.97 14.96 -0.23
N SER A 347 4.52 13.79 -0.68
CA SER A 347 3.51 13.66 -1.74
C SER A 347 2.12 13.46 -1.12
N THR A 348 1.22 14.40 -1.39
CA THR A 348 -0.20 14.24 -1.03
C THR A 348 -0.94 13.29 -1.96
N ALA A 349 -0.35 12.93 -3.10
CA ALA A 349 -1.06 12.26 -4.17
C ALA A 349 -1.42 10.79 -3.87
N ARG A 350 -0.71 10.10 -2.95
CA ARG A 350 -1.02 8.74 -2.44
C ARG A 350 -1.66 7.82 -3.51
N PRO A 351 -0.92 7.36 -4.53
CA PRO A 351 -1.51 6.73 -5.70
C PRO A 351 -2.16 5.37 -5.40
N ILE A 352 -3.04 4.93 -6.31
CA ILE A 352 -3.57 3.56 -6.36
C ILE A 352 -2.83 2.79 -7.45
N VAL A 353 -2.31 1.63 -7.10
CA VAL A 353 -1.70 0.70 -8.05
C VAL A 353 -2.72 -0.36 -8.44
N VAL A 354 -3.08 -0.43 -9.72
CA VAL A 354 -3.93 -1.50 -10.25
C VAL A 354 -3.05 -2.59 -10.85
N LEU A 355 -2.93 -3.71 -10.14
CA LEU A 355 -2.19 -4.87 -10.60
C LEU A 355 -2.99 -5.59 -11.68
N THR A 356 -2.55 -5.49 -12.93
CA THR A 356 -3.25 -6.02 -14.09
C THR A 356 -2.57 -7.30 -14.59
N HIS A 357 -3.32 -8.40 -14.63
CA HIS A 357 -2.80 -9.72 -15.04
C HIS A 357 -3.81 -10.54 -15.85
N GLY A 358 -3.31 -11.55 -16.57
CA GLY A 358 -4.11 -12.45 -17.40
C GLY A 358 -4.53 -13.76 -16.73
N GLU A 359 -4.11 -14.02 -15.48
CA GLU A 359 -4.48 -15.25 -14.75
C GLU A 359 -5.99 -15.38 -14.57
N ALA A 360 -6.54 -16.60 -14.59
CA ALA A 360 -7.99 -16.81 -14.52
C ALA A 360 -8.59 -16.62 -13.11
N ARG A 361 -7.80 -16.20 -12.12
CA ARG A 361 -8.28 -15.98 -10.76
C ARG A 361 -7.41 -14.89 -10.11
N PRO A 362 -7.94 -14.15 -9.13
CA PRO A 362 -7.18 -13.27 -8.26
C PRO A 362 -5.92 -13.93 -7.70
N ILE A 363 -4.78 -13.24 -7.79
CA ILE A 363 -3.45 -13.65 -7.32
C ILE A 363 -3.01 -12.90 -6.07
N LEU A 364 -3.53 -11.68 -5.81
CA LEU A 364 -3.11 -10.86 -4.66
C LEU A 364 -3.28 -11.59 -3.32
N ASP A 365 -4.42 -12.23 -3.10
CA ASP A 365 -4.72 -12.90 -1.82
C ASP A 365 -4.13 -14.31 -1.72
N ARG A 366 -3.59 -14.85 -2.82
CA ARG A 366 -3.18 -16.27 -2.89
C ARG A 366 -1.68 -16.48 -2.88
N ALA A 367 -0.91 -15.56 -3.46
CA ALA A 367 0.54 -15.69 -3.48
C ALA A 367 1.16 -14.88 -2.34
N GLY A 368 1.85 -15.56 -1.42
CA GLY A 368 2.52 -14.92 -0.28
C GLY A 368 3.50 -13.80 -0.68
N LEU A 369 4.05 -13.85 -1.89
CA LEU A 369 4.87 -12.77 -2.46
C LEU A 369 4.14 -11.42 -2.52
N PHE A 370 2.87 -11.42 -2.94
CA PHE A 370 2.10 -10.17 -3.05
C PHE A 370 1.65 -9.62 -1.70
N HIS A 371 1.56 -10.47 -0.67
CA HIS A 371 1.27 -10.00 0.69
C HIS A 371 2.35 -9.02 1.18
N GLY A 372 3.62 -9.38 1.03
CA GLY A 372 4.75 -8.52 1.41
C GLY A 372 4.81 -7.23 0.58
N ILE A 373 4.51 -7.30 -0.73
CA ILE A 373 4.43 -6.12 -1.58
C ILE A 373 3.28 -5.19 -1.14
N ARG A 374 2.10 -5.75 -0.88
CA ARG A 374 0.92 -5.01 -0.40
C ARG A 374 1.21 -4.29 0.91
N GLN A 375 1.81 -4.98 1.87
CA GLN A 375 2.18 -4.40 3.16
C GLN A 375 3.21 -3.27 3.02
N ARG A 376 4.20 -3.42 2.12
CA ARG A 376 5.22 -2.37 1.88
C ARG A 376 4.66 -1.15 1.16
N LEU A 377 3.73 -1.34 0.23
CA LEU A 377 3.07 -0.24 -0.47
C LEU A 377 2.06 0.46 0.44
N SER A 378 1.27 -0.28 1.23
CA SER A 378 0.31 0.30 2.16
C SER A 378 0.98 1.15 3.23
N ARG A 379 2.15 0.76 3.76
CA ARG A 379 2.94 1.60 4.70
C ARG A 379 3.36 2.96 4.13
N ARG A 380 3.38 3.10 2.80
CA ARG A 380 3.66 4.35 2.07
C ARG A 380 2.39 5.07 1.59
N GLY A 381 1.21 4.56 1.91
CA GLY A 381 -0.06 5.13 1.46
C GLY A 381 -0.44 4.78 0.03
N ILE A 382 0.17 3.73 -0.51
CA ILE A 382 -0.13 3.25 -1.85
C ILE A 382 -1.06 2.05 -1.70
N ASP A 383 -2.28 2.18 -2.21
CA ASP A 383 -3.24 1.10 -2.23
C ASP A 383 -3.06 0.23 -3.47
N ILE A 384 -3.49 -1.03 -3.36
CA ILE A 384 -3.43 -1.97 -4.48
C ILE A 384 -4.84 -2.48 -4.76
N ALA A 385 -5.27 -2.35 -6.02
CA ALA A 385 -6.41 -3.04 -6.58
C ALA A 385 -5.95 -4.09 -7.59
N GLU A 386 -6.78 -5.08 -7.88
CA GLU A 386 -6.48 -6.16 -8.82
C GLU A 386 -7.41 -6.09 -10.03
N TRP A 387 -6.84 -6.27 -11.22
CA TRP A 387 -7.60 -6.38 -12.46
C TRP A 387 -7.25 -7.67 -13.20
N THR A 388 -8.24 -8.55 -13.29
CA THR A 388 -8.16 -9.81 -14.04
C THR A 388 -8.59 -9.59 -15.50
N ALA A 389 -7.68 -9.05 -16.32
CA ALA A 389 -7.96 -8.63 -17.71
C ALA A 389 -8.45 -9.77 -18.64
N SER A 390 -8.25 -11.03 -18.25
CA SER A 390 -8.77 -12.18 -18.99
C SER A 390 -10.23 -12.49 -18.73
N GLN A 391 -10.79 -12.02 -17.62
CA GLN A 391 -12.19 -12.23 -17.22
C GLN A 391 -13.00 -10.96 -17.36
N ASP A 392 -12.41 -9.84 -16.92
CA ASP A 392 -13.07 -8.55 -16.89
C ASP A 392 -12.48 -7.65 -17.99
N PRO A 393 -13.27 -7.26 -19.00
CA PRO A 393 -12.78 -6.42 -20.09
C PRO A 393 -12.53 -4.97 -19.66
N GLU A 394 -13.14 -4.52 -18.56
CA GLU A 394 -13.01 -3.19 -18.00
C GLU A 394 -12.24 -3.24 -16.67
N PRO A 395 -11.50 -2.18 -16.31
CA PRO A 395 -10.80 -2.11 -15.04
C PRO A 395 -11.78 -2.08 -13.85
N PRO A 396 -11.32 -2.49 -12.65
CA PRO A 396 -12.15 -2.48 -11.45
C PRO A 396 -12.58 -1.05 -11.09
N THR A 397 -13.76 -0.94 -10.49
CA THR A 397 -14.20 0.33 -9.87
C THR A 397 -13.36 0.60 -8.64
N LEU A 398 -12.92 1.85 -8.47
CA LEU A 398 -12.03 2.26 -7.37
C LEU A 398 -12.74 3.10 -6.31
N THR A 399 -14.07 3.23 -6.36
CA THR A 399 -14.85 4.10 -5.44
C THR A 399 -14.64 3.76 -3.97
N ASP A 400 -14.39 2.49 -3.62
CA ASP A 400 -14.07 2.09 -2.24
C ASP A 400 -12.70 2.62 -1.76
N LEU A 401 -11.76 2.87 -2.68
CA LEU A 401 -10.41 3.35 -2.38
C LEU A 401 -10.24 4.84 -2.64
N ASP A 402 -11.03 5.40 -3.55
CA ASP A 402 -11.00 6.80 -3.96
C ASP A 402 -12.41 7.27 -4.35
N PRO A 403 -13.27 7.57 -3.36
CA PRO A 403 -14.64 8.01 -3.61
C PRO A 403 -14.73 9.29 -4.46
N ASP A 404 -13.74 10.17 -4.33
CA ASP A 404 -13.70 11.46 -5.03
C ASP A 404 -12.98 11.40 -6.38
N GLY A 405 -12.31 10.28 -6.71
CA GLY A 405 -11.60 10.10 -7.97
C GLY A 405 -10.41 11.05 -8.17
N VAL A 406 -9.77 11.48 -7.07
CA VAL A 406 -8.70 12.50 -7.09
C VAL A 406 -7.29 11.89 -7.02
N ARG A 407 -7.18 10.61 -6.65
CA ARG A 407 -5.89 9.95 -6.46
C ARG A 407 -5.34 9.50 -7.82
N PRO A 408 -4.04 9.66 -8.10
CA PRO A 408 -3.46 9.12 -9.32
C PRO A 408 -3.56 7.59 -9.33
N VAL A 409 -4.02 7.03 -10.44
CA VAL A 409 -4.10 5.59 -10.66
C VAL A 409 -2.97 5.18 -11.58
N VAL A 410 -2.22 4.15 -11.20
CA VAL A 410 -1.13 3.58 -12.02
C VAL A 410 -1.42 2.10 -12.25
N PHE A 411 -1.54 1.70 -13.51
CA PHE A 411 -1.76 0.32 -13.91
C PHE A 411 -0.42 -0.39 -14.09
N VAL A 412 -0.18 -1.44 -13.32
CA VAL A 412 1.03 -2.26 -13.41
C VAL A 412 0.71 -3.56 -14.13
N ILE A 413 1.29 -3.73 -15.32
CA ILE A 413 1.07 -4.90 -16.17
C ILE A 413 2.03 -6.02 -15.77
N LEU A 414 1.49 -7.15 -15.34
CA LEU A 414 2.24 -8.38 -15.10
C LEU A 414 2.15 -9.30 -16.30
N SER A 415 3.21 -9.34 -17.11
CA SER A 415 3.28 -10.27 -18.25
C SER A 415 3.17 -11.73 -17.80
N PRO A 416 2.32 -12.55 -18.46
CA PRO A 416 2.23 -13.96 -18.17
C PRO A 416 3.41 -14.69 -18.78
N ASP A 417 3.65 -15.92 -18.33
CA ASP A 417 4.46 -16.86 -19.11
C ASP A 417 3.66 -17.25 -20.37
N SER A 418 4.11 -16.72 -21.51
CA SER A 418 3.51 -16.95 -22.83
C SER A 418 3.70 -18.39 -23.34
N SER A 419 4.65 -19.14 -22.76
CA SER A 419 4.91 -20.55 -23.12
C SER A 419 4.05 -21.54 -22.31
N ALA A 420 3.46 -21.08 -21.21
CA ALA A 420 2.75 -21.95 -20.29
C ALA A 420 1.43 -22.48 -20.89
N SER A 421 1.22 -23.79 -20.77
CA SER A 421 -0.02 -24.45 -21.17
C SER A 421 -1.22 -24.00 -20.32
N ALA A 422 -2.42 -24.28 -20.81
CA ALA A 422 -3.66 -24.10 -20.05
C ALA A 422 -3.60 -24.84 -18.70
N ARG A 423 -3.97 -24.16 -17.62
CA ARG A 423 -4.03 -24.75 -16.27
C ARG A 423 -5.46 -25.19 -15.97
N GLY A 424 -5.74 -26.49 -16.12
CA GLY A 424 -7.04 -27.08 -15.81
C GLY A 424 -8.13 -26.87 -16.88
N GLU A 425 -9.30 -27.45 -16.65
CA GLU A 425 -10.45 -27.35 -17.55
C GLU A 425 -11.01 -25.91 -17.54
N GLY A 426 -11.07 -25.27 -18.72
CA GLY A 426 -11.49 -23.88 -18.89
C GLY A 426 -10.40 -22.83 -18.63
N GLY A 427 -9.14 -23.22 -18.38
CA GLY A 427 -8.03 -22.29 -18.22
C GLY A 427 -7.48 -21.79 -19.56
N LEU A 428 -7.17 -20.49 -19.66
CA LEU A 428 -6.52 -19.91 -20.84
C LEU A 428 -5.05 -20.34 -20.94
N ALA A 429 -4.57 -20.59 -22.16
CA ALA A 429 -3.15 -20.81 -22.44
C ALA A 429 -2.35 -19.49 -22.37
N GLY A 430 -1.02 -19.59 -22.27
CA GLY A 430 -0.10 -18.44 -22.22
C GLY A 430 -0.34 -17.39 -23.31
N PRO A 431 -0.48 -17.77 -24.60
CA PRO A 431 -0.80 -16.84 -25.68
C PRO A 431 -2.13 -16.10 -25.50
N GLU A 432 -3.17 -16.82 -25.09
CA GLU A 432 -4.51 -16.24 -24.88
C GLU A 432 -4.52 -15.24 -23.72
N ARG A 433 -3.79 -15.55 -22.63
CA ARG A 433 -3.58 -14.62 -21.52
C ARG A 433 -2.82 -13.38 -21.97
N ALA A 434 -1.79 -13.55 -22.80
CA ALA A 434 -1.03 -12.43 -23.37
C ALA A 434 -1.92 -11.57 -24.29
N MET A 435 -2.80 -12.16 -25.09
CA MET A 435 -3.77 -11.44 -25.91
C MET A 435 -4.77 -10.63 -25.08
N ALA A 436 -5.27 -11.19 -23.98
CA ALA A 436 -6.15 -10.47 -23.06
C ALA A 436 -5.45 -9.25 -22.46
N LEU A 437 -4.20 -9.41 -22.01
CA LEU A 437 -3.41 -8.31 -21.50
C LEU A 437 -3.06 -7.28 -22.57
N GLY A 438 -2.80 -7.70 -23.81
CA GLY A 438 -2.60 -6.79 -24.94
C GLY A 438 -3.80 -5.87 -25.18
N ARG A 439 -5.02 -6.41 -25.08
CA ARG A 439 -6.26 -5.60 -25.14
C ARG A 439 -6.37 -4.63 -23.98
N ALA A 440 -6.07 -5.06 -22.76
CA ALA A 440 -6.06 -4.19 -21.59
C ALA A 440 -5.04 -3.05 -21.73
N VAL A 441 -3.82 -3.33 -22.19
CA VAL A 441 -2.80 -2.31 -22.46
C VAL A 441 -3.29 -1.32 -23.53
N ALA A 442 -3.85 -1.81 -24.64
CA ALA A 442 -4.40 -0.94 -25.68
C ALA A 442 -5.50 -0.01 -25.13
N LEU A 443 -6.43 -0.55 -24.33
CA LEU A 443 -7.49 0.21 -23.69
C LEU A 443 -6.94 1.32 -22.78
N LEU A 444 -5.97 0.99 -21.93
CA LEU A 444 -5.35 1.94 -21.01
C LEU A 444 -4.60 3.06 -21.76
N LEU A 445 -3.89 2.72 -22.84
CA LEU A 445 -3.21 3.71 -23.68
C LEU A 445 -4.19 4.62 -24.41
N GLU A 446 -5.29 4.07 -24.92
CA GLU A 446 -6.37 4.86 -25.56
C GLU A 446 -7.00 5.86 -24.58
N ARG A 447 -7.22 5.42 -23.33
CA ARG A 447 -7.72 6.26 -22.23
C ARG A 447 -6.67 7.22 -21.64
N ARG A 448 -5.40 7.11 -22.07
CA ARG A 448 -4.25 7.90 -21.58
C ARG A 448 -4.00 7.71 -20.08
N GLU A 449 -4.25 6.50 -19.59
CA GLU A 449 -3.96 6.14 -18.21
C GLU A 449 -2.45 6.00 -17.96
N ALA A 450 -2.02 6.16 -16.71
CA ALA A 450 -0.63 5.93 -16.34
C ALA A 450 -0.36 4.41 -16.26
N VAL A 451 0.54 3.91 -17.10
CA VAL A 451 0.85 2.48 -17.19
C VAL A 451 2.33 2.21 -16.94
N LEU A 452 2.62 1.24 -16.07
CA LEU A 452 3.92 0.61 -15.93
C LEU A 452 3.86 -0.78 -16.55
N VAL A 453 4.58 -0.98 -17.65
CA VAL A 453 4.61 -2.26 -18.36
C VAL A 453 5.87 -3.02 -17.99
N ASN A 454 5.72 -4.17 -17.34
CA ASN A 454 6.81 -5.11 -17.11
C ASN A 454 6.69 -6.28 -18.09
N LEU A 455 7.68 -6.43 -18.96
CA LEU A 455 7.65 -7.40 -20.07
C LEU A 455 8.55 -8.60 -19.77
N ASN A 456 7.98 -9.80 -19.91
CA ASN A 456 8.73 -11.04 -19.91
C ASN A 456 9.07 -11.45 -21.36
N PRO A 457 10.10 -12.29 -21.57
CA PRO A 457 10.34 -12.91 -22.87
C PRO A 457 9.08 -13.60 -23.41
N SER A 458 8.79 -13.41 -24.69
CA SER A 458 7.61 -13.95 -25.36
C SER A 458 8.00 -14.99 -26.40
N VAL A 459 7.25 -16.09 -26.47
CA VAL A 459 7.45 -17.11 -27.49
C VAL A 459 6.75 -16.78 -28.82
N LEU A 460 5.80 -15.85 -28.82
CA LEU A 460 4.98 -15.53 -30.01
C LEU A 460 5.82 -15.01 -31.19
N PRO A 461 6.81 -14.12 -30.99
CA PRO A 461 7.69 -13.70 -32.08
C PRO A 461 8.49 -14.84 -32.72
N ALA A 462 8.78 -15.92 -31.97
CA ALA A 462 9.46 -17.09 -32.53
C ALA A 462 8.59 -17.86 -33.54
N TYR A 463 7.26 -17.71 -33.47
CA TYR A 463 6.30 -18.25 -34.43
C TYR A 463 5.94 -17.27 -35.55
N GLY A 464 6.58 -16.09 -35.60
CA GLY A 464 6.30 -15.04 -36.58
C GLY A 464 5.12 -14.13 -36.23
N GLU A 465 4.56 -14.26 -35.02
CA GLU A 465 3.47 -13.42 -34.53
C GLU A 465 4.02 -12.24 -33.70
N ALA A 466 3.33 -11.09 -33.72
CA ALA A 466 3.69 -9.99 -32.83
C ALA A 466 3.33 -10.32 -31.37
N ASP A 467 4.12 -9.83 -30.42
CA ASP A 467 3.75 -9.92 -29.01
C ASP A 467 2.56 -8.98 -28.73
N PRO A 468 1.41 -9.51 -28.28
CA PRO A 468 0.20 -8.72 -28.11
C PRO A 468 0.34 -7.66 -27.01
N ILE A 469 1.25 -7.82 -26.04
CA ILE A 469 1.44 -6.85 -24.96
C ILE A 469 2.25 -5.66 -25.45
N THR A 470 3.20 -5.87 -26.37
CA THR A 470 4.06 -4.80 -26.90
C THR A 470 3.48 -4.12 -28.14
N ALA A 471 2.63 -4.82 -28.90
CA ALA A 471 2.04 -4.26 -30.12
C ALA A 471 1.37 -2.88 -29.91
N PRO A 472 0.59 -2.63 -28.84
CA PRO A 472 0.03 -1.30 -28.58
C PRO A 472 1.08 -0.20 -28.30
N LEU A 473 2.26 -0.56 -27.79
CA LEU A 473 3.33 0.40 -27.45
C LEU A 473 4.01 0.98 -28.69
N THR A 474 3.87 0.33 -29.85
CA THR A 474 4.38 0.86 -31.14
C THR A 474 3.78 2.23 -31.48
N GLY A 475 2.53 2.49 -31.06
CA GLY A 475 1.88 3.79 -31.21
C GLY A 475 2.58 4.92 -30.44
N LEU A 476 3.41 4.58 -29.45
CA LEU A 476 4.25 5.52 -28.68
C LEU A 476 5.66 5.67 -29.28
N GLY A 477 5.95 5.01 -30.40
CA GLY A 477 7.29 4.95 -30.99
C GLY A 477 8.25 4.01 -30.26
N LEU A 478 7.72 3.09 -29.44
CA LEU A 478 8.51 2.08 -28.74
C LEU A 478 8.49 0.77 -29.52
N GLU A 479 9.65 0.32 -29.97
CA GLU A 479 9.85 -1.00 -30.56
C GLU A 479 10.58 -1.89 -29.55
N ILE A 480 9.92 -2.96 -29.11
CA ILE A 480 10.44 -3.83 -28.04
C ILE A 480 10.56 -5.26 -28.56
N ALA A 481 11.79 -5.78 -28.58
CA ALA A 481 12.08 -7.14 -29.02
C ALA A 481 11.95 -8.14 -27.85
N THR A 482 10.73 -8.64 -27.59
CA THR A 482 10.49 -9.63 -26.52
C THR A 482 10.81 -11.07 -26.90
N GLY A 483 10.98 -11.37 -28.19
CA GLY A 483 11.35 -12.70 -28.69
C GLY A 483 12.85 -12.94 -28.88
N THR A 484 13.69 -11.92 -28.67
CA THR A 484 15.13 -11.99 -28.92
C THR A 484 15.88 -12.00 -27.58
N PRO A 485 16.24 -13.18 -27.04
CA PRO A 485 17.00 -13.23 -25.80
C PRO A 485 18.41 -12.65 -26.04
N LEU A 486 18.79 -11.65 -25.25
CA LEU A 486 20.12 -11.02 -25.32
C LEU A 486 21.25 -12.00 -24.95
N LEU A 487 20.94 -12.98 -24.09
CA LEU A 487 21.85 -14.01 -23.60
C LEU A 487 21.19 -15.39 -23.74
N LYS A 488 21.89 -16.35 -24.35
CA LYS A 488 21.48 -17.75 -24.41
C LYS A 488 22.46 -18.60 -23.61
N SER A 489 21.97 -19.30 -22.59
CA SER A 489 22.76 -20.30 -21.86
C SER A 489 22.58 -21.66 -22.53
N ILE A 490 23.61 -22.16 -23.19
CA ILE A 490 23.63 -23.52 -23.73
C ILE A 490 24.31 -24.41 -22.68
N ALA A 491 23.54 -25.35 -22.13
CA ALA A 491 24.07 -26.38 -21.25
C ALA A 491 24.24 -27.68 -22.05
N ASP A 492 25.47 -28.15 -22.21
CA ASP A 492 25.79 -29.51 -22.61
C ASP A 492 26.22 -30.30 -21.37
N THR A 493 26.15 -31.63 -21.43
CA THR A 493 26.60 -32.62 -20.43
C THR A 493 27.99 -32.36 -19.84
N ARG A 494 28.83 -31.53 -20.47
CA ARG A 494 30.19 -31.20 -20.02
C ARG A 494 30.45 -29.72 -19.73
N SER A 495 29.58 -28.79 -20.13
CA SER A 495 29.81 -27.35 -19.91
C SER A 495 28.56 -26.50 -20.06
N ARG A 496 28.49 -25.39 -19.32
CA ARG A 496 27.51 -24.31 -19.52
C ARG A 496 28.22 -23.15 -20.23
N GLN A 497 27.75 -22.79 -21.41
CA GLN A 497 28.26 -21.65 -22.18
C GLN A 497 27.17 -20.57 -22.24
N VAL A 498 27.56 -19.31 -22.06
CA VAL A 498 26.68 -18.16 -22.26
C VAL A 498 27.08 -17.48 -23.56
N LEU A 499 26.17 -17.45 -24.53
CA LEU A 499 26.34 -16.80 -25.83
C LEU A 499 25.51 -15.51 -25.87
N THR A 500 26.04 -14.48 -26.54
CA THR A 500 25.36 -13.18 -26.71
C THR A 500 25.10 -12.95 -28.19
N GLU A 501 23.88 -12.56 -28.59
CA GLU A 501 23.54 -12.26 -30.00
C GLU A 501 23.70 -10.77 -30.36
N LEU A 502 24.42 -9.97 -29.56
CA LEU A 502 24.77 -8.61 -29.92
C LEU A 502 25.86 -8.61 -31.01
N THR A 503 25.45 -8.68 -32.27
CA THR A 503 26.24 -8.33 -33.46
C THR A 503 25.65 -7.13 -34.15
#